data_AF-A0A426GC26-F1
#
_entry.id   AF-A0A426GC26-F1
#
_cell.length_a   1.000
_cell.length_b   1.000
_cell.length_c   1.000
_cell.angle_alpha   90.00
_cell.angle_beta   90.00
_cell.angle_gamma   90.00
#
_symmetry.space_group_name_H-M   'P 1'
#
loop_
_entity.id
_entity.type
_entity.pdbx_description
1 polymer ?
#
loop_
_entity_poly.entity_id
_entity_poly.type
_entity_poly.pdbx_seq_one_letter_code
_entity_poly.pdbx_strand_id
1 'polypeptide(L)' 'MAAAIALPETLDLKAAAPLKAAFLERRGTAITVEADQVRRLGGLCLQVLLAARKAWDQDGQA' A
#
# COMPACT_ATOMS: atom_id res chain seq x y z
N MET A 1 -18.79 1.64 1.08
CA MET A 1 -17.59 2.50 0.97
C MET A 1 -16.38 1.58 1.04
N ALA A 2 -15.56 1.52 -0.01
CA ALA A 2 -14.29 0.80 0.04
C ALA A 2 -13.29 1.58 0.90
N ALA A 3 -12.45 0.89 1.68
CA ALA A 3 -11.44 1.57 2.49
C ALA A 3 -10.35 2.14 1.58
N ALA A 4 -9.93 3.38 1.79
CA ALA A 4 -8.86 4.02 1.01
C ALA A 4 -7.56 4.10 1.82
N ILE A 5 -6.42 3.96 1.13
CA ILE A 5 -5.09 4.25 1.65
C ILE A 5 -4.49 5.33 0.76
N ALA A 6 -4.34 6.54 1.31
CA ALA A 6 -3.60 7.61 0.66
C ALA A 6 -2.10 7.44 0.90
N LEU A 7 -1.34 7.32 -0.18
CA LEU A 7 0.12 7.19 -0.12
C LEU A 7 0.75 8.57 0.10
N PRO A 8 1.74 8.71 0.99
CA PRO A 8 2.42 9.98 1.21
C PRO A 8 3.24 10.41 0.00
N GLU A 9 3.56 11.70 -0.10
CA GLU A 9 4.38 12.26 -1.19
C GLU A 9 5.74 11.55 -1.34
N THR A 10 6.38 11.20 -0.23
CA THR A 10 7.65 10.48 -0.19
C THR A 10 7.48 9.11 0.45
N LEU A 11 7.78 8.07 -0.33
CA LEU A 11 7.79 6.67 0.07
C LEU A 11 9.25 6.18 0.19
N ASP A 12 9.91 6.47 1.29
CA ASP A 12 11.31 6.09 1.53
C ASP A 12 11.46 4.97 2.58
N LEU A 13 12.68 4.77 3.10
CA LEU A 13 12.96 3.76 4.12
C LEU A 13 12.10 3.94 5.39
N LYS A 14 11.80 5.17 5.79
CA LYS A 14 11.02 5.46 7.01
C LYS A 14 9.54 5.13 6.82
N ALA A 15 9.03 5.31 5.60
CA ALA A 15 7.65 5.02 5.27
C ALA A 15 7.33 3.52 5.12
N ALA A 16 8.35 2.66 4.93
CA ALA A 16 8.12 1.25 4.60
C ALA A 16 7.37 0.46 5.68
N ALA A 17 7.73 0.64 6.95
CA ALA A 17 7.05 -0.06 8.05
C ALA A 17 5.61 0.46 8.29
N PRO A 18 5.35 1.79 8.37
CA PRO A 18 4.00 2.33 8.43
C PRO A 18 3.13 1.90 7.24
N LEU A 19 3.67 1.90 6.02
CA LEU A 19 2.95 1.49 4.83
C LEU A 19 2.50 0.02 4.91
N LYS A 20 3.41 -0.87 5.32
CA LYS A 20 3.08 -2.28 5.52
C LYS A 20 1.98 -2.47 6.57
N ALA A 21 2.06 -1.76 7.69
CA ALA A 21 1.04 -1.82 8.74
C ALA A 21 -0.34 -1.39 8.19
N ALA A 22 -0.40 -0.27 7.47
CA ALA A 22 -1.63 0.25 6.88
C ALA A 22 -2.33 -0.75 5.94
N PHE A 23 -1.57 -1.51 5.15
CA PHE A 23 -2.12 -2.62 4.37
C PHE A 23 -2.62 -3.74 5.27
N LEU A 24 -1.79 -4.25 6.18
CA LEU A 24 -2.18 -5.39 7.03
C LEU A 24 -3.46 -5.12 7.85
N GLU A 25 -3.67 -3.89 8.32
CA GLU A 25 -4.87 -3.48 9.05
C GLU A 25 -6.17 -3.59 8.20
N ARG A 26 -6.06 -3.55 6.87
CA ARG A 26 -7.20 -3.57 5.94
C ARG A 26 -7.31 -4.85 5.12
N ARG A 27 -6.43 -5.82 5.38
CA ARG A 27 -6.37 -7.08 4.63
C ARG A 27 -7.70 -7.84 4.71
N GLY A 28 -8.06 -8.51 3.61
CA GLY A 28 -9.32 -9.25 3.49
C GLY A 28 -10.52 -8.38 3.10
N THR A 29 -10.30 -7.09 2.81
CA THR A 29 -11.33 -6.19 2.28
C THR A 29 -10.86 -5.52 0.99
N ALA A 30 -11.79 -5.20 0.09
CA ALA A 30 -11.48 -4.40 -1.10
C ALA A 30 -11.07 -2.98 -0.68
N ILE A 31 -9.90 -2.55 -1.16
CA ILE A 31 -9.34 -1.22 -0.87
C ILE A 31 -9.00 -0.45 -2.14
N THR A 32 -8.99 0.87 -2.04
CA THR A 32 -8.43 1.78 -3.05
C THR A 32 -7.11 2.35 -2.55
N VAL A 33 -6.12 2.44 -3.44
CA VAL A 33 -4.82 3.05 -3.12
C VAL A 33 -4.70 4.34 -3.92
N GLU A 34 -4.59 5.47 -3.23
CA GLU A 34 -4.47 6.80 -3.83
C GLU A 34 -3.00 7.20 -3.86
N ALA A 35 -2.47 7.42 -5.06
CA ALA A 35 -1.03 7.62 -5.29
C ALA A 35 -0.71 8.92 -6.07
N ASP A 36 -1.69 9.79 -6.28
CA ASP A 36 -1.59 11.02 -7.09
C ASP A 36 -0.54 12.01 -6.57
N GLN A 37 -0.37 12.06 -5.25
CA GLN A 37 0.59 12.92 -4.58
C GLN A 37 1.99 12.32 -4.47
N VAL A 38 2.21 11.04 -4.83
CA VAL A 38 3.54 10.42 -4.72
C VAL A 38 4.51 11.09 -5.70
N ARG A 39 5.64 11.56 -5.19
CA ARG A 39 6.73 12.18 -5.96
C ARG A 39 8.03 11.40 -5.87
N ARG A 40 8.22 10.64 -4.79
CA ARG A 40 9.42 9.82 -4.59
C ARG A 40 9.05 8.43 -4.10
N LEU A 41 9.58 7.41 -4.78
CA LEU A 41 9.39 6.02 -4.44
C LEU A 41 10.74 5.30 -4.29
N GLY A 42 11.03 4.88 -3.06
CA GLY A 42 12.18 4.05 -2.73
C GLY A 42 11.87 2.55 -2.91
N GLY A 43 12.91 1.76 -3.15
CA GLY A 43 12.78 0.34 -3.47
C GLY A 43 12.05 -0.50 -2.42
N LEU A 44 12.27 -0.25 -1.12
CA LEU A 44 11.57 -0.98 -0.05
C LEU A 44 10.06 -0.69 -0.03
N CYS A 45 9.66 0.56 -0.24
CA CYS A 45 8.23 0.89 -0.34
C CYS A 45 7.60 0.27 -1.59
N LEU A 46 8.32 0.23 -2.71
CA LEU A 46 7.87 -0.49 -3.91
C LEU A 46 7.66 -1.99 -3.62
N GLN A 47 8.59 -2.63 -2.92
CA GLN A 47 8.44 -4.03 -2.52
C GLN A 47 7.20 -4.26 -1.63
N VAL A 48 6.91 -3.33 -0.71
CA VAL A 48 5.70 -3.39 0.12
C VAL A 48 4.43 -3.28 -0.75
N LEU A 49 4.39 -2.35 -1.71
CA LEU A 49 3.25 -2.20 -2.63
C LEU A 49 3.02 -3.46 -3.48
N LEU A 50 4.08 -4.04 -4.02
CA LEU A 50 4.01 -5.28 -4.82
C LEU A 50 3.56 -6.47 -3.97
N ALA A 51 4.08 -6.59 -2.73
CA ALA A 51 3.66 -7.62 -1.80
C ALA A 51 2.18 -7.47 -1.41
N ALA A 52 1.72 -6.23 -1.19
CA ALA A 52 0.32 -5.93 -0.91
C ALA A 52 -0.57 -6.32 -2.11
N ARG A 53 -0.23 -5.92 -3.35
CA ARG A 53 -0.99 -6.31 -4.54
C ARG A 53 -1.13 -7.84 -4.65
N LYS A 54 -0.02 -8.56 -4.51
CA LYS A 54 -0.02 -10.03 -4.56
C LYS A 54 -0.88 -10.65 -3.46
N ALA A 55 -0.85 -10.11 -2.24
CA ALA A 55 -1.70 -10.58 -1.16
C ALA A 55 -3.19 -10.36 -1.46
N TRP A 56 -3.56 -9.23 -2.06
CA TRP A 56 -4.95 -8.95 -2.45
C TRP A 56 -5.43 -9.85 -3.59
N ASP A 57 -4.58 -10.12 -4.58
CA ASP A 57 -4.91 -11.09 -5.64
C ASP A 57 -5.18 -12.49 -5.03
N GLN A 58 -4.37 -12.90 -4.04
CA GLN A 58 -4.55 -14.18 -3.34
C GLN A 58 -5.80 -14.21 -2.46
N ASP A 59 -6.16 -13.07 -1.86
CA ASP A 59 -7.34 -12.91 -1.02
C ASP A 59 -8.63 -12.76 -1.87
N GLY A 60 -8.52 -12.66 -3.21
CA GLY A 60 -9.64 -12.48 -4.13
C GLY A 60 -10.28 -11.09 -4.07
N GLN A 61 -9.51 -10.07 -3.68
CA GLN A 61 -9.99 -8.71 -3.41
C GLN A 61 -9.46 -7.67 -4.41
N ALA A 62 -8.96 -8.12 -5.56
CA ALA A 62 -8.06 -7.35 -6.43
C ALA A 62 -8.66 -6.77 -7.71
#